data_AF-A0AAD2DR11-F1
#
_entry.id   AF-A0AAD2DR11-F1
#
_cell.length_a   1.000
_cell.length_b   1.000
_cell.length_c   1.000
_cell.angle_alpha   90.00
_cell.angle_beta   90.00
_cell.angle_gamma   90.00
#
_symmetry.space_group_name_H-M   'P 1'
#
loop_
_entity.id
_entity.type
_entity.pdbx_description
1 polymer ?
#
loop_
_entity_poly.entity_id
_entity_poly.type
_entity_poly.pdbx_seq_one_letter_code
_entity_poly.pdbx_strand_id
1 'polypeptide(L)'
;MIRLEFCRHGVEQPRNPWTDGPAYITQCPIQPGNKFSQKVIFLTEEGTLWWHAHSNWSRATVHGAIIIYPKRGTSYPFLKPRAEVPIILGGWWKEDVNRVIEEFLESGGQPRDSNAYTINGQPGYFYPCSKRGGAYVSGAGVGVDFDNTTTTAILQYKQNYNFTPSSPPSLPYLPYYNDTSAAVNFSFSIKSLNSESHPASVPLNVSTRLVSTVSVNTFPCARNSTCEGPNGTRLAASMNNISFENPSIDILEAYFYRIPGIFGRGFPSFPPLEFNYTADYLPLELEIPKKGHK
;
A
#
# COMPACT_ATOMS: atom_id res chain seq x y z
N MET A 1 -5.27 19.87 9.42
CA MET A 1 -6.67 19.72 8.94
C MET A 1 -6.66 18.64 7.88
N ILE A 2 -7.40 17.54 8.06
CA ILE A 2 -7.27 16.34 7.21
C ILE A 2 -8.09 16.51 5.93
N ARG A 3 -7.45 16.35 4.77
CA ARG A 3 -8.10 16.23 3.45
C ARG A 3 -8.19 14.73 3.12
N LEU A 4 -9.35 14.25 2.70
CA LEU A 4 -9.62 12.81 2.57
C LEU A 4 -10.24 12.46 1.23
N GLU A 5 -9.69 11.45 0.58
CA GLU A 5 -10.06 11.00 -0.76
C GLU A 5 -10.09 9.50 -0.69
N PHE A 6 -11.16 8.86 -1.16
CA PHE A 6 -11.32 7.42 -1.00
C PHE A 6 -11.06 6.72 -2.34
N CYS A 7 -10.18 5.72 -2.34
CA CYS A 7 -9.96 4.83 -3.47
C CYS A 7 -10.59 3.47 -3.22
N ARG A 8 -11.11 2.85 -4.29
CA ARG A 8 -11.64 1.48 -4.29
C ARG A 8 -10.61 0.58 -4.97
N HIS A 9 -9.66 0.11 -4.16
CA HIS A 9 -8.53 -0.66 -4.68
C HIS A 9 -9.00 -1.94 -5.36
N GLY A 10 -8.63 -2.09 -6.64
CA GLY A 10 -8.95 -3.25 -7.46
C GLY A 10 -10.30 -3.19 -8.17
N VAL A 11 -11.06 -2.08 -8.08
CA VAL A 11 -12.25 -1.86 -8.91
C VAL A 11 -11.84 -1.17 -10.21
N GLU A 12 -12.24 -1.71 -11.35
CA GLU A 12 -11.81 -1.26 -12.68
C GLU A 12 -12.29 0.17 -13.01
N GLN A 13 -13.48 0.55 -12.53
CA GLN A 13 -14.11 1.86 -12.81
C GLN A 13 -14.17 2.19 -14.32
N PRO A 14 -14.79 1.33 -15.15
CA PRO A 14 -14.82 1.45 -16.60
C PRO A 14 -15.37 2.80 -17.06
N ARG A 15 -14.53 3.60 -17.75
CA ARG A 15 -14.85 4.94 -18.25
C ARG A 15 -15.26 5.94 -17.15
N ASN A 16 -14.93 5.69 -15.89
CA ASN A 16 -15.34 6.51 -14.75
C ASN A 16 -14.17 6.87 -13.81
N PRO A 17 -13.12 7.55 -14.30
CA PRO A 17 -11.97 7.90 -13.48
C PRO A 17 -12.30 8.94 -12.39
N TRP A 18 -13.37 9.72 -12.55
CA TRP A 18 -13.77 10.82 -11.66
C TRP A 18 -14.05 10.42 -10.21
N THR A 19 -14.26 9.14 -9.94
CA THR A 19 -14.56 8.62 -8.60
C THR A 19 -13.56 7.55 -8.18
N ASP A 20 -12.39 7.52 -8.81
CA ASP A 20 -11.32 6.57 -8.52
C ASP A 20 -10.58 6.93 -7.24
N GLY A 21 -10.34 8.22 -6.96
CA GLY A 21 -9.88 8.69 -5.65
C GLY A 21 -8.43 9.18 -5.51
N PRO A 22 -7.42 8.80 -6.32
CA PRO A 22 -6.05 9.26 -6.09
C PRO A 22 -5.90 10.78 -6.18
N ALA A 23 -5.50 11.38 -5.05
CA ALA A 23 -5.35 12.83 -4.92
C ALA A 23 -4.34 13.37 -5.95
N TYR A 24 -4.70 14.46 -6.63
CA TYR A 24 -3.92 15.11 -7.69
C TYR A 24 -3.76 14.29 -8.98
N ILE A 25 -4.35 13.10 -9.08
CA ILE A 25 -4.40 12.33 -10.33
C ILE A 25 -5.80 12.40 -10.93
N THR A 26 -6.84 12.00 -10.18
CA THR A 26 -8.23 11.99 -10.67
C THR A 26 -9.11 13.01 -10.01
N GLN A 27 -8.68 13.57 -8.89
CA GLN A 27 -9.42 14.60 -8.16
C GLN A 27 -8.51 15.43 -7.25
N CYS A 28 -8.86 16.69 -7.09
CA CYS A 28 -8.36 17.51 -6.00
C CYS A 28 -8.87 17.03 -4.63
N PRO A 29 -8.13 17.30 -3.54
CA PRO A 29 -8.53 16.82 -2.23
C PRO A 29 -9.85 17.44 -1.69
N ILE A 30 -10.72 16.62 -1.09
CA ILE A 30 -11.94 17.02 -0.39
C ILE A 30 -11.56 17.82 0.85
N GLN A 31 -11.90 19.10 0.84
CA GLN A 31 -11.62 19.98 1.98
C GLN A 31 -12.53 19.66 3.18
N PRO A 32 -12.04 19.88 4.41
CA PRO A 32 -12.85 19.78 5.63
C PRO A 32 -14.17 20.54 5.52
N GLY A 33 -15.27 19.89 5.90
CA GLY A 33 -16.63 20.45 5.81
C GLY A 33 -17.32 20.24 4.46
N ASN A 34 -16.59 19.87 3.40
CA ASN A 34 -17.17 19.54 2.11
C ASN A 34 -17.58 18.06 2.02
N LYS A 35 -18.36 17.74 0.99
CA LYS A 35 -18.85 16.38 0.71
C LYS A 35 -18.65 16.06 -0.76
N PHE A 36 -18.41 14.79 -1.03
CA PHE A 36 -18.30 14.25 -2.39
C PHE A 36 -19.03 12.91 -2.45
N SER A 37 -19.73 12.67 -3.55
CA SER A 37 -20.45 11.43 -3.79
C SER A 37 -19.68 10.59 -4.81
N GLN A 38 -19.24 9.40 -4.40
CA GLN A 38 -18.55 8.47 -5.29
C GLN A 38 -19.50 7.43 -5.86
N LYS A 39 -19.39 7.19 -7.16
CA LYS A 39 -20.06 6.09 -7.85
C LYS A 39 -19.08 4.92 -7.96
N VAL A 40 -19.49 3.74 -7.50
CA VAL A 40 -18.69 2.52 -7.63
C VAL A 40 -19.38 1.62 -8.64
N ILE A 41 -18.65 1.24 -9.68
CA ILE A 41 -19.15 0.39 -10.77
C ILE A 41 -18.39 -0.93 -10.71
N PHE A 42 -19.04 -1.97 -10.18
CA PHE A 42 -18.52 -3.34 -10.23
C PHE A 42 -18.96 -4.00 -11.54
N LEU A 43 -18.04 -4.68 -12.22
CA LEU A 43 -18.30 -5.39 -13.48
C LEU A 43 -17.98 -6.88 -13.35
N THR A 44 -16.68 -7.18 -13.27
CA THR A 44 -16.08 -8.51 -13.35
C THR A 44 -15.56 -8.98 -12.00
N GLU A 45 -15.41 -8.06 -11.05
CA GLU A 45 -14.88 -8.33 -9.73
C GLU A 45 -15.86 -9.18 -8.92
N GLU A 46 -15.36 -10.26 -8.33
CA GLU A 46 -16.04 -11.14 -7.39
C GLU A 46 -15.02 -11.60 -6.35
N GLY A 47 -15.34 -11.55 -5.06
CA GLY A 47 -14.43 -11.86 -3.96
C GLY A 47 -14.16 -10.68 -3.04
N THR A 48 -12.92 -10.55 -2.56
CA THR A 48 -12.51 -9.52 -1.59
C THR A 48 -11.67 -8.45 -2.24
N LEU A 49 -12.15 -7.21 -2.19
CA LEU A 49 -11.40 -5.99 -2.46
C LEU A 49 -11.31 -5.17 -1.16
N TRP A 50 -10.81 -3.95 -1.27
CA TRP A 50 -10.76 -3.03 -0.13
C TRP A 50 -10.84 -1.59 -0.60
N TRP A 51 -11.14 -0.69 0.33
CA TRP A 51 -11.06 0.73 0.12
C TRP A 51 -10.10 1.35 1.13
N HIS A 52 -9.51 2.48 0.74
CA HIS A 52 -8.64 3.24 1.63
C HIS A 52 -8.60 4.71 1.22
N ALA A 53 -8.18 5.57 2.15
CA ALA A 53 -7.84 6.94 1.79
C ALA A 53 -6.66 6.96 0.81
N HIS A 54 -6.68 7.81 -0.20
CA HIS A 54 -5.64 7.91 -1.23
C HIS A 54 -4.98 9.30 -1.24
N SER A 55 -4.84 9.87 -0.05
CA SER A 55 -4.09 11.09 0.22
C SER A 55 -3.11 10.91 1.36
N ASN A 56 -1.87 11.32 1.11
CA ASN A 56 -0.75 11.16 2.03
C ASN A 56 -0.75 9.75 2.63
N TRP A 57 -0.62 9.64 3.94
CA TRP A 57 -0.64 8.36 4.66
C TRP A 57 -1.94 8.15 5.44
N SER A 58 -3.01 8.87 5.09
CA SER A 58 -4.31 8.74 5.77
C SER A 58 -4.86 7.31 5.74
N ARG A 59 -4.45 6.49 4.75
CA ARG A 59 -4.79 5.04 4.72
C ARG A 59 -4.27 4.24 5.90
N ALA A 60 -3.33 4.76 6.69
CA ALA A 60 -2.88 4.09 7.91
C ALA A 60 -4.05 3.79 8.87
N THR A 61 -5.06 4.67 8.91
CA THR A 61 -6.24 4.51 9.77
C THR A 61 -7.58 4.55 9.01
N VAL A 62 -7.60 5.09 7.79
CA VAL A 62 -8.82 5.21 6.97
C VAL A 62 -8.82 4.16 5.85
N HIS A 63 -9.31 2.96 6.17
CA HIS A 63 -9.44 1.84 5.23
C HIS A 63 -10.50 0.82 5.69
N GLY A 64 -10.88 -0.09 4.80
CA GLY A 64 -11.79 -1.19 5.11
C GLY A 64 -11.99 -2.17 3.96
N ALA A 65 -12.59 -3.32 4.25
CA ALA A 65 -12.85 -4.36 3.24
C ALA A 65 -14.07 -4.03 2.36
N ILE A 66 -14.06 -4.57 1.14
CA ILE A 66 -15.20 -4.64 0.22
C ILE A 66 -15.40 -6.11 -0.12
N ILE A 67 -16.57 -6.66 0.20
CA ILE A 67 -16.92 -8.05 -0.12
C ILE A 67 -17.94 -8.05 -1.25
N ILE A 68 -17.57 -8.66 -2.38
CA ILE A 68 -18.40 -8.78 -3.58
C ILE A 68 -18.79 -10.25 -3.71
N TYR A 69 -20.04 -10.54 -3.36
CA TYR A 69 -20.60 -11.88 -3.44
C TYR A 69 -20.91 -12.28 -4.89
N PRO A 70 -21.01 -13.60 -5.16
CA PRO A 70 -21.51 -14.10 -6.43
C PRO A 70 -22.84 -13.44 -6.80
N LYS A 71 -22.99 -13.11 -8.09
CA LYS A 71 -24.23 -12.53 -8.62
C LYS A 71 -25.41 -13.45 -8.30
N ARG A 72 -26.61 -12.87 -8.19
CA ARG A 72 -27.82 -13.66 -7.96
C ARG A 72 -27.97 -14.70 -9.08
N GLY A 73 -28.12 -15.97 -8.71
CA GLY A 73 -28.20 -17.08 -9.65
C GLY A 73 -26.88 -17.77 -9.96
N THR A 74 -25.74 -17.25 -9.45
CA THR A 74 -24.45 -17.93 -9.48
C THR A 74 -24.04 -18.37 -8.07
N SER A 75 -22.93 -19.12 -7.97
CA SER A 75 -22.40 -19.68 -6.73
C SER A 75 -20.89 -19.64 -6.75
N TYR A 76 -20.28 -19.69 -5.57
CA TYR A 76 -18.85 -19.89 -5.44
C TYR A 76 -18.39 -21.14 -6.22
N PRO A 77 -17.16 -21.15 -6.77
CA PRO A 77 -16.56 -22.35 -7.38
C PRO A 77 -16.14 -23.41 -6.33
N PHE A 78 -16.48 -23.20 -5.06
CA PHE A 78 -16.19 -24.05 -3.92
C PHE A 78 -17.40 -24.12 -2.97
N LEU A 79 -17.34 -24.97 -1.96
CA LEU A 79 -18.42 -25.12 -0.97
C LEU A 79 -18.68 -23.81 -0.23
N LYS A 80 -19.95 -23.39 -0.18
CA LYS A 80 -20.35 -22.16 0.51
C LYS A 80 -19.87 -22.19 1.97
N PRO A 81 -19.09 -21.20 2.42
CA PRO A 81 -18.59 -21.17 3.79
C PRO A 81 -19.73 -20.97 4.79
N ARG A 82 -19.53 -21.50 6.01
CA ARG A 82 -20.48 -21.31 7.12
C ARG A 82 -20.44 -19.89 7.69
N ALA A 83 -19.26 -19.27 7.65
CA ALA A 83 -19.01 -17.91 8.10
C ALA A 83 -17.87 -17.32 7.28
N GLU A 84 -17.91 -16.01 7.06
CA GLU A 84 -16.90 -15.24 6.37
C GLU A 84 -16.46 -14.10 7.31
N VAL A 85 -15.16 -13.96 7.54
CA VAL A 85 -14.61 -12.98 8.48
C VAL A 85 -13.45 -12.24 7.80
N PRO A 86 -13.55 -10.91 7.59
CA PRO A 86 -12.43 -10.13 7.09
C PRO A 86 -11.27 -10.14 8.08
N ILE A 87 -10.06 -10.38 7.57
CA ILE A 87 -8.80 -10.26 8.30
C ILE A 87 -7.97 -9.17 7.63
N ILE A 88 -7.92 -8.01 8.26
CA ILE A 88 -7.22 -6.82 7.75
C ILE A 88 -5.89 -6.71 8.50
N LEU A 89 -4.78 -6.72 7.77
CA LEU A 89 -3.44 -6.50 8.31
C LEU A 89 -3.09 -5.02 8.17
N GLY A 90 -2.49 -4.42 9.21
CA GLY A 90 -2.12 -3.01 9.20
C GLY A 90 -0.94 -2.68 10.11
N GLY A 91 -0.47 -1.43 10.06
CA GLY A 91 0.54 -0.86 10.95
C GLY A 91 -0.07 0.24 11.84
N TRP A 92 0.48 0.40 13.03
CA TRP A 92 0.05 1.37 14.03
C TRP A 92 1.22 2.20 14.52
N TRP A 93 1.06 3.52 14.55
CA TRP A 93 2.01 4.46 15.13
C TRP A 93 1.42 5.05 16.41
N LYS A 94 2.29 5.27 17.40
CA LYS A 94 1.93 5.99 18.61
C LYS A 94 1.81 7.50 18.36
N GLU A 95 2.66 8.04 17.50
CA GLU A 95 2.59 9.43 17.04
C GLU A 95 1.47 9.62 16.01
N ASP A 96 1.00 10.86 15.86
CA ASP A 96 0.11 11.20 14.74
C ASP A 96 0.81 10.90 13.41
N VAL A 97 0.14 10.15 12.54
CA VAL A 97 0.68 9.74 11.24
C VAL A 97 1.06 10.96 10.39
N ASN A 98 0.36 12.09 10.52
CA ASN A 98 0.73 13.32 9.82
C ASN A 98 2.08 13.86 10.32
N ARG A 99 2.35 13.79 11.63
CA ARG A 99 3.64 14.18 12.20
C ARG A 99 4.76 13.27 11.70
N VAL A 100 4.51 11.97 11.59
CA VAL A 100 5.48 11.01 11.02
C VAL A 100 5.83 11.39 9.58
N ILE A 101 4.84 11.80 8.78
CA ILE A 101 5.07 12.28 7.41
C ILE A 101 5.85 13.60 7.42
N GLU A 102 5.47 14.56 8.27
CA GLU A 102 6.14 15.87 8.36
C GLU A 102 7.62 15.68 8.71
N GLU A 103 7.94 14.88 9.73
CA GLU A 103 9.31 14.56 10.12
C GLU A 103 10.09 13.90 8.96
N PHE A 104 9.49 12.95 8.25
CA PHE A 104 10.08 12.32 7.06
C PHE A 104 10.36 13.34 5.94
N LEU A 105 9.39 14.21 5.64
CA LEU A 105 9.51 15.22 4.60
C LEU A 105 10.49 16.33 4.96
N GLU A 106 10.68 16.64 6.24
CA GLU A 106 11.64 17.62 6.73
C GLU A 106 13.06 17.05 6.73
N SER A 107 13.26 15.87 7.31
CA SER A 107 14.60 15.27 7.45
C SER A 107 15.16 14.77 6.12
N GLY A 108 14.30 14.36 5.19
CA GLY A 108 14.71 13.70 3.95
C GLY A 108 15.35 12.31 4.17
N GLY A 109 15.31 11.78 5.38
CA GLY A 109 15.75 10.43 5.73
C GLY A 109 14.64 9.39 5.53
N GLN A 110 14.80 8.22 6.15
CA GLN A 110 13.74 7.20 6.18
C GLN A 110 12.61 7.60 7.14
N PRO A 111 11.35 7.26 6.83
CA PRO A 111 10.28 7.46 7.79
C PRO A 111 10.43 6.51 8.98
N ARG A 112 9.85 6.88 10.12
CA ARG A 112 9.83 6.00 11.31
C ARG A 112 8.95 4.76 11.05
N ASP A 113 9.46 3.61 11.45
CA ASP A 113 8.69 2.36 11.46
C ASP A 113 7.47 2.45 12.38
N SER A 114 6.46 1.63 12.08
CA SER A 114 5.29 1.48 12.94
C SER A 114 5.67 0.88 14.28
N ASN A 115 4.99 1.29 15.35
CA ASN A 115 5.20 0.73 16.69
C ASN A 115 4.51 -0.62 16.91
N ALA A 116 3.57 -0.99 16.03
CA ALA A 116 2.97 -2.31 16.04
C ALA A 116 2.38 -2.68 14.68
N TYR A 117 2.46 -3.96 14.33
CA TYR A 117 1.57 -4.57 13.36
C TYR A 117 0.22 -4.90 14.01
N THR A 118 -0.85 -4.96 13.22
CA THR A 118 -2.22 -5.18 13.71
C THR A 118 -2.99 -6.17 12.86
N ILE A 119 -3.89 -6.92 13.50
CA ILE A 119 -4.95 -7.69 12.85
C ILE A 119 -6.28 -7.05 13.24
N ASN A 120 -7.06 -6.60 12.26
CA ASN A 120 -8.31 -5.86 12.45
C ASN A 120 -8.16 -4.68 13.43
N GLY A 121 -7.04 -3.94 13.33
CA GLY A 121 -6.72 -2.78 14.16
C GLY A 121 -6.23 -3.12 15.58
N GLN A 122 -6.02 -4.39 15.91
CA GLN A 122 -5.52 -4.82 17.21
C GLN A 122 -4.10 -5.40 17.11
N PRO A 123 -3.13 -4.94 17.92
CA PRO A 123 -1.78 -5.50 17.91
C PRO A 123 -1.67 -6.97 18.37
N GLY A 124 -2.57 -7.39 19.26
CA GLY A 124 -2.62 -8.77 19.73
C GLY A 124 -1.80 -9.05 20.99
N TYR A 125 -1.53 -10.32 21.25
CA TYR A 125 -1.10 -10.81 22.57
C TYR A 125 0.31 -10.40 22.99
N PHE A 126 1.26 -10.26 22.05
CA PHE A 126 2.67 -10.00 22.38
C PHE A 126 3.02 -8.53 22.55
N TYR A 127 2.15 -7.62 22.10
CA TYR A 127 2.37 -6.19 22.27
C TYR A 127 1.96 -5.71 23.66
N PRO A 128 2.68 -4.75 24.24
CA PRO A 128 2.31 -4.15 25.53
C PRO A 128 0.92 -3.52 25.44
N CYS A 129 0.18 -3.54 26.56
CA CYS A 129 -1.18 -2.97 26.68
C CYS A 129 -2.23 -3.52 25.71
N SER A 130 -1.91 -4.59 24.98
CA SER A 130 -2.79 -5.15 23.93
C SER A 130 -3.46 -6.45 24.38
N LYS A 131 -3.06 -6.99 25.56
CA LYS A 131 -3.85 -7.96 26.33
C LYS A 131 -4.93 -7.21 27.12
N ARG A 132 -6.09 -7.83 27.37
CA ARG A 132 -7.10 -7.27 28.30
C ARG A 132 -6.44 -6.94 29.66
N GLY A 133 -6.23 -5.65 29.95
CA GLY A 133 -5.84 -5.15 31.29
C GLY A 133 -4.35 -4.83 31.56
N GLY A 134 -3.48 -4.61 30.58
CA GLY A 134 -2.06 -4.27 30.82
C GLY A 134 -1.73 -2.77 30.76
N ALA A 135 -0.95 -2.27 31.72
CA ALA A 135 -0.42 -0.90 31.78
C ALA A 135 0.89 -0.72 30.97
N TYR A 136 1.16 0.53 30.57
CA TYR A 136 2.27 0.96 29.71
C TYR A 136 3.66 0.79 30.34
N VAL A 137 4.63 0.29 29.57
CA VAL A 137 6.05 0.55 29.79
C VAL A 137 6.68 0.95 28.45
N SER A 138 7.41 2.06 28.49
CA SER A 138 8.03 2.76 27.37
C SER A 138 9.41 2.19 27.01
N GLY A 139 9.65 1.99 25.72
CA GLY A 139 10.98 1.99 25.14
C GLY A 139 10.97 2.88 23.91
N ALA A 140 11.41 4.13 24.08
CA ALA A 140 11.78 5.00 22.97
C ALA A 140 13.31 5.18 23.04
N GLY A 141 14.00 4.86 21.96
CA GLY A 141 15.46 4.98 21.87
C GLY A 141 15.91 4.85 20.42
N VAL A 142 16.84 5.71 20.03
CA VAL A 142 17.37 5.95 18.68
C VAL A 142 18.25 4.77 18.21
N GLY A 143 18.11 4.38 16.94
CA GLY A 143 18.74 3.19 16.35
C GLY A 143 17.75 2.04 16.19
N VAL A 144 16.69 2.24 15.41
CA VAL A 144 15.54 1.33 15.35
C VAL A 144 15.92 0.05 14.59
N ASP A 145 16.15 -1.02 15.35
CA ASP A 145 16.21 -2.39 14.83
C ASP A 145 14.84 -2.80 14.28
N PHE A 146 14.83 -3.70 13.28
CA PHE A 146 13.59 -4.27 12.73
C PHE A 146 12.70 -4.83 13.85
N ASP A 147 11.46 -4.31 13.96
CA ASP A 147 10.49 -4.84 14.92
C ASP A 147 10.05 -6.25 14.50
N ASN A 148 10.66 -7.24 15.15
CA ASN A 148 10.37 -8.65 14.93
C ASN A 148 9.17 -9.14 15.77
N THR A 149 8.38 -8.22 16.34
CA THR A 149 7.20 -8.56 17.15
C THR A 149 6.03 -9.00 16.26
N THR A 150 5.58 -10.23 16.45
CA THR A 150 4.48 -10.81 15.68
C THR A 150 3.10 -10.36 16.19
N THR A 151 2.28 -9.73 15.34
CA THR A 151 0.86 -9.48 15.62
C THR A 151 0.07 -10.79 15.66
N THR A 152 -0.91 -10.90 16.55
CA THR A 152 -1.66 -12.16 16.77
C THR A 152 -3.15 -11.94 16.95
N ALA A 153 -3.93 -12.92 16.47
CA ALA A 153 -5.36 -13.06 16.71
C ALA A 153 -5.66 -14.49 17.17
N ILE A 154 -6.77 -14.69 17.88
CA ILE A 154 -7.14 -15.99 18.46
C ILE A 154 -8.34 -16.56 17.71
N LEU A 155 -8.15 -17.72 17.08
CA LEU A 155 -9.25 -18.56 16.62
C LEU A 155 -9.67 -19.49 17.75
N GLN A 156 -10.86 -19.28 18.31
CA GLN A 156 -11.36 -20.07 19.44
C GLN A 156 -12.54 -20.95 19.03
N TYR A 157 -12.41 -22.26 19.23
CA TYR A 157 -13.51 -23.21 19.04
C TYR A 157 -14.49 -23.10 20.21
N LYS A 158 -15.76 -22.84 19.90
CA LYS A 158 -16.84 -22.88 20.90
C LYS A 158 -17.25 -24.34 21.11
N GLN A 159 -16.88 -24.93 22.26
CA GLN A 159 -17.33 -26.28 22.66
C GLN A 159 -18.40 -26.22 23.75
N ASN A 160 -19.25 -27.26 23.80
CA ASN A 160 -20.31 -27.46 24.79
C ASN A 160 -19.83 -28.11 26.10
N TYR A 161 -18.55 -28.47 26.22
CA TYR A 161 -18.00 -29.15 27.40
C TYR A 161 -16.85 -28.32 28.03
N ASN A 162 -16.56 -28.59 29.31
CA ASN A 162 -15.57 -27.91 30.18
C ASN A 162 -14.12 -27.99 29.64
N PHE A 163 -13.86 -27.40 28.49
CA PHE A 163 -12.52 -27.25 27.92
C PHE A 163 -11.91 -25.95 28.43
N THR A 164 -10.76 -26.05 29.08
CA THR A 164 -9.95 -24.89 29.47
C THR A 164 -8.93 -24.66 28.36
N PRO A 165 -8.95 -23.51 27.65
CA PRO A 165 -7.98 -23.22 26.60
C PRO A 165 -6.55 -23.25 27.13
N SER A 166 -5.61 -23.78 26.35
CA SER A 166 -4.18 -23.65 26.66
C SER A 166 -3.76 -22.18 26.63
N SER A 167 -2.89 -21.79 27.58
CA SER A 167 -2.36 -20.44 27.69
C SER A 167 -0.83 -20.49 27.79
N PRO A 168 -0.08 -19.91 26.84
CA PRO A 168 -0.55 -19.18 25.66
C PRO A 168 -1.10 -20.12 24.54
N PRO A 169 -1.93 -19.60 23.61
CA PRO A 169 -2.34 -20.34 22.42
C PRO A 169 -1.15 -20.82 21.59
N SER A 170 -1.28 -21.96 20.91
CA SER A 170 -0.25 -22.47 19.98
C SER A 170 -0.04 -21.51 18.82
N LEU A 171 1.21 -21.13 18.54
CA LEU A 171 1.55 -20.32 17.37
C LEU A 171 1.78 -21.21 16.14
N PRO A 172 1.37 -20.78 14.95
CA PRO A 172 1.79 -21.42 13.72
C PRO A 172 3.28 -21.19 13.46
N TYR A 173 3.87 -22.03 12.61
CA TYR A 173 5.17 -21.75 12.04
C TYR A 173 5.05 -20.62 11.01
N LEU A 174 5.87 -19.57 11.15
CA LEU A 174 6.04 -18.52 10.16
C LEU A 174 7.47 -18.58 9.62
N PRO A 175 7.68 -18.46 8.30
CA PRO A 175 9.02 -18.26 7.74
C PRO A 175 9.71 -17.06 8.36
N TYR A 176 11.04 -17.08 8.39
CA TYR A 176 11.82 -15.95 8.88
C TYR A 176 11.68 -14.74 7.94
N TYR A 177 11.81 -13.51 8.46
CA TYR A 177 11.53 -12.28 7.69
C TYR A 177 12.42 -12.09 6.45
N ASN A 178 13.58 -12.76 6.39
CA ASN A 178 14.51 -12.72 5.27
C ASN A 178 14.48 -13.99 4.37
N ASP A 179 13.52 -14.89 4.58
CA ASP A 179 13.37 -16.11 3.78
C ASP A 179 12.75 -15.79 2.41
N THR A 180 13.61 -15.41 1.46
CA THR A 180 13.22 -15.10 0.09
C THR A 180 12.67 -16.32 -0.65
N SER A 181 13.18 -17.52 -0.36
CA SER A 181 12.72 -18.78 -0.95
C SER A 181 11.25 -19.05 -0.61
N ALA A 182 10.86 -18.86 0.66
CA ALA A 182 9.47 -19.01 1.08
C ALA A 182 8.54 -18.02 0.35
N ALA A 183 8.93 -16.75 0.25
CA ALA A 183 8.16 -15.71 -0.43
C ALA A 183 8.00 -15.99 -1.94
N VAL A 184 9.07 -16.39 -2.61
CA VAL A 184 9.08 -16.72 -4.05
C VAL A 184 8.23 -17.95 -4.33
N ASN A 185 8.39 -19.02 -3.54
CA ASN A 185 7.62 -20.25 -3.70
C ASN A 185 6.12 -20.00 -3.57
N PHE A 186 5.69 -19.19 -2.59
CA PHE A 186 4.30 -18.81 -2.46
C PHE A 186 3.81 -18.00 -3.67
N SER A 187 4.60 -17.02 -4.12
CA SER A 187 4.25 -16.16 -5.26
C SER A 187 4.07 -16.94 -6.56
N PHE A 188 4.90 -17.95 -6.82
CA PHE A 188 4.78 -18.83 -7.99
C PHE A 188 3.59 -19.80 -7.95
N SER A 189 2.93 -19.95 -6.79
CA SER A 189 1.73 -20.79 -6.70
C SER A 189 0.47 -20.09 -7.24
N ILE A 190 0.50 -18.76 -7.43
CA ILE A 190 -0.66 -17.96 -7.82
C ILE A 190 -1.01 -18.20 -9.29
N LYS A 191 -2.22 -18.71 -9.55
CA LYS A 191 -2.76 -18.96 -10.90
C LYS A 191 -4.24 -18.61 -10.95
N SER A 192 -4.70 -18.07 -12.08
CA SER A 192 -6.13 -17.88 -12.34
C SER A 192 -6.84 -19.23 -12.41
N LEU A 193 -8.07 -19.30 -11.88
CA LEU A 193 -8.86 -20.53 -11.83
C LEU A 193 -9.12 -21.13 -13.23
N ASN A 194 -9.39 -20.28 -14.22
CA ASN A 194 -9.60 -20.63 -15.62
C ASN A 194 -10.54 -21.84 -15.83
N SER A 195 -11.80 -21.67 -15.45
CA SER A 195 -12.86 -22.67 -15.63
C SER A 195 -13.93 -22.16 -16.60
N GLU A 196 -14.88 -23.01 -17.01
CA GLU A 196 -15.99 -22.59 -17.87
C GLU A 196 -16.82 -21.45 -17.26
N SER A 197 -17.05 -21.48 -15.94
CA SER A 197 -17.76 -20.42 -15.21
C SER A 197 -16.88 -19.20 -14.88
N HIS A 198 -15.55 -19.33 -14.97
CA HIS A 198 -14.57 -18.27 -14.67
C HIS A 198 -13.42 -18.31 -15.70
N PRO A 199 -13.69 -17.97 -16.97
CA PRO A 199 -12.69 -18.09 -18.03
C PRO A 199 -11.61 -17.02 -17.87
N ALA A 200 -10.34 -17.41 -18.05
CA ALA A 200 -9.23 -16.47 -18.09
C ALA A 200 -8.96 -16.03 -19.54
N SER A 201 -8.85 -14.72 -19.76
CA SER A 201 -8.47 -14.16 -21.07
C SER A 201 -7.06 -13.58 -20.99
N VAL A 202 -6.11 -14.26 -21.64
CA VAL A 202 -4.71 -13.80 -21.71
C VAL A 202 -4.46 -13.14 -23.07
N PRO A 203 -4.05 -11.87 -23.13
CA PRO A 203 -3.69 -11.22 -24.39
C PRO A 203 -2.51 -11.94 -25.07
N LEU A 204 -2.75 -12.52 -26.24
CA LEU A 204 -1.72 -13.26 -27.00
C LEU A 204 -0.88 -12.35 -27.91
N ASN A 205 -1.45 -11.22 -28.34
CA ASN A 205 -0.80 -10.28 -29.25
C ASN A 205 -0.39 -9.02 -28.49
N VAL A 206 0.92 -8.85 -28.28
CA VAL A 206 1.49 -7.70 -27.57
C VAL A 206 1.66 -6.54 -28.54
N SER A 207 0.91 -5.45 -28.33
CA SER A 207 0.99 -4.23 -29.16
C SER A 207 2.08 -3.25 -28.70
N THR A 208 2.42 -3.24 -27.41
CA THR A 208 3.38 -2.31 -26.82
C THR A 208 4.16 -3.03 -25.73
N ARG A 209 5.48 -2.91 -25.75
CA ARG A 209 6.37 -3.43 -24.71
C ARG A 209 6.87 -2.26 -23.88
N LEU A 210 6.65 -2.35 -22.57
CA LEU A 210 7.16 -1.41 -21.60
C LEU A 210 8.18 -2.13 -20.72
N VAL A 211 9.35 -1.54 -20.55
CA VAL A 211 10.33 -1.93 -19.54
C VAL A 211 10.45 -0.76 -18.59
N SER A 212 10.20 -1.03 -17.31
CA SER A 212 10.24 -0.02 -16.26
C SER A 212 11.25 -0.42 -15.20
N THR A 213 12.22 0.45 -14.96
CA THR A 213 13.08 0.37 -13.78
C THR A 213 12.34 1.01 -12.61
N VAL A 214 12.41 0.39 -11.43
CA VAL A 214 11.84 0.92 -10.18
C VAL A 214 12.98 1.04 -9.20
N SER A 215 13.20 2.23 -8.67
CA SER A 215 14.38 2.53 -7.87
C SER A 215 14.03 3.37 -6.66
N VAL A 216 14.70 3.08 -5.54
CA VAL A 216 14.93 4.05 -4.47
C VAL A 216 16.10 4.93 -4.90
N ASN A 217 15.98 6.21 -4.66
CA ASN A 217 16.85 7.24 -5.22
C ASN A 217 17.20 8.28 -4.16
N THR A 218 18.07 9.21 -4.52
CA THR A 218 18.39 10.37 -3.69
C THR A 218 18.38 11.68 -4.48
N PHE A 219 18.11 12.78 -3.78
CA PHE A 219 18.30 14.14 -4.26
C PHE A 219 19.33 14.86 -3.38
N PRO A 220 20.13 15.78 -3.95
CA PRO A 220 20.95 16.67 -3.14
C PRO A 220 20.11 17.43 -2.11
N CYS A 221 20.63 17.55 -0.88
CA CYS A 221 19.99 18.34 0.15
C CYS A 221 19.96 19.83 -0.22
N ALA A 222 18.99 20.58 0.31
CA ALA A 222 18.92 22.01 0.08
C ALA A 222 20.17 22.73 0.63
N ARG A 223 20.57 23.84 -0.01
CA ARG A 223 21.70 24.65 0.47
C ARG A 223 21.43 25.12 1.90
N ASN A 224 22.45 25.01 2.76
CA ASN A 224 22.38 25.34 4.20
C ASN A 224 21.38 24.50 5.01
N SER A 225 21.01 23.31 4.53
CA SER A 225 20.20 22.33 5.27
C SER A 225 20.98 21.03 5.45
N THR A 226 20.66 20.28 6.49
CA THR A 226 21.17 18.93 6.73
C THR A 226 20.05 17.93 6.44
N CYS A 227 20.36 16.86 5.70
CA CYS A 227 19.42 15.78 5.43
C CYS A 227 19.93 14.46 6.03
N GLU A 228 18.99 13.59 6.42
CA GLU A 228 19.28 12.32 7.08
C GLU A 228 19.33 11.13 6.12
N GLY A 229 19.16 11.36 4.82
CA GLY A 229 19.31 10.30 3.82
C GLY A 229 20.76 9.87 3.61
N PRO A 230 20.99 8.83 2.81
CA PRO A 230 22.33 8.30 2.52
C PRO A 230 23.28 9.41 2.05
N ASN A 231 24.52 9.45 2.56
CA ASN A 231 25.51 10.48 2.22
C ASN A 231 25.03 11.94 2.43
N GLY A 232 24.11 12.18 3.36
CA GLY A 232 23.56 13.52 3.62
C GLY A 232 22.62 14.04 2.54
N THR A 233 22.04 13.13 1.75
CA THR A 233 21.07 13.42 0.69
C THR A 233 19.63 13.30 1.20
N ARG A 234 18.65 13.58 0.34
CA ARG A 234 17.23 13.37 0.59
C ARG A 234 16.74 12.15 -0.17
N LEU A 235 16.04 11.22 0.49
CA LEU A 235 15.42 10.07 -0.17
C LEU A 235 14.38 10.49 -1.20
N ALA A 236 14.33 9.70 -2.27
CA ALA A 236 13.38 9.79 -3.36
C ALA A 236 13.08 8.39 -3.90
N ALA A 237 12.14 8.31 -4.83
CA ALA A 237 11.90 7.12 -5.63
C ALA A 237 11.60 7.53 -7.06
N SER A 238 11.85 6.63 -8.00
CA SER A 238 11.57 6.87 -9.41
C SER A 238 11.11 5.62 -10.14
N MET A 239 10.42 5.86 -11.26
CA MET A 239 10.19 4.86 -12.29
C MET A 239 10.80 5.37 -13.59
N ASN A 240 11.63 4.55 -14.25
CA ASN A 240 12.40 4.98 -15.43
C ASN A 240 13.19 6.28 -15.21
N ASN A 241 13.79 6.41 -14.02
CA ASN A 241 14.56 7.57 -13.59
C ASN A 241 13.76 8.89 -13.54
N ILE A 242 12.42 8.81 -13.48
CA ILE A 242 11.52 9.94 -13.28
C ILE A 242 10.90 9.84 -11.88
N SER A 243 11.21 10.81 -11.02
CA SER A 243 10.57 10.97 -9.72
C SER A 243 9.31 11.81 -9.88
N PHE A 244 8.16 11.17 -9.69
CA PHE A 244 6.86 11.78 -9.91
C PHE A 244 6.57 12.84 -8.84
N GLU A 245 6.26 14.06 -9.27
CA GLU A 245 5.76 15.12 -8.38
C GLU A 245 4.26 15.29 -8.60
N ASN A 246 3.50 15.51 -7.53
CA ASN A 246 2.07 15.80 -7.69
C ASN A 246 1.90 17.20 -8.32
N PRO A 247 1.03 17.34 -9.35
CA PRO A 247 0.71 18.65 -9.91
C PRO A 247 -0.19 19.47 -8.97
N SER A 248 -0.32 20.78 -9.23
CA SER A 248 -1.24 21.66 -8.47
C SER A 248 -2.71 21.51 -8.89
N ILE A 249 -2.96 21.08 -10.12
CA ILE A 249 -4.28 20.74 -10.69
C ILE A 249 -4.24 19.25 -10.99
N ASP A 250 -5.29 18.49 -10.67
CA ASP A 250 -5.27 17.06 -10.92
C ASP A 250 -5.20 16.73 -12.43
N ILE A 251 -4.52 15.62 -12.74
CA ILE A 251 -4.22 15.23 -14.12
C ILE A 251 -5.50 15.04 -14.94
N LEU A 252 -6.56 14.49 -14.34
CA LEU A 252 -7.83 14.25 -15.01
C LEU A 252 -8.54 15.56 -15.39
N GLU A 253 -8.59 16.54 -14.48
CA GLU A 253 -9.11 17.87 -14.77
C GLU A 253 -8.30 18.54 -15.90
N ALA A 254 -6.96 18.52 -15.78
CA ALA A 254 -6.08 19.10 -16.79
C ALA A 254 -6.22 18.42 -18.16
N TYR A 255 -6.39 17.11 -18.20
CA TYR A 255 -6.66 16.35 -19.42
C TYR A 255 -8.00 16.75 -20.04
N PHE A 256 -9.07 16.78 -19.25
CA PHE A 256 -10.43 17.03 -19.71
C PHE A 256 -10.58 18.46 -20.27
N TYR A 257 -10.06 19.45 -19.56
CA TYR A 257 -10.11 20.86 -19.96
C TYR A 257 -8.93 21.30 -20.84
N ARG A 258 -8.03 20.37 -21.20
CA ARG A 258 -6.84 20.61 -22.04
C ARG A 258 -5.95 21.75 -21.51
N ILE A 259 -5.72 21.78 -20.21
CA ILE A 259 -4.90 22.79 -19.54
C ILE A 259 -3.41 22.51 -19.85
N PRO A 260 -2.69 23.43 -20.52
CA PRO A 260 -1.29 23.20 -20.88
C PRO A 260 -0.37 23.27 -19.65
N GLY A 261 0.71 22.50 -19.67
CA GLY A 261 1.80 22.59 -18.69
C GLY A 261 1.63 21.81 -17.39
N ILE A 262 0.49 21.10 -17.19
CA ILE A 262 0.24 20.35 -15.94
C ILE A 262 0.91 18.97 -15.93
N PHE A 263 0.82 18.23 -17.04
CA PHE A 263 1.42 16.91 -17.19
C PHE A 263 2.04 16.76 -18.58
N GLY A 264 3.02 15.89 -18.72
CA GLY A 264 3.56 15.53 -20.04
C GLY A 264 3.11 14.15 -20.49
N ARG A 265 3.17 13.90 -21.81
CA ARG A 265 2.68 12.65 -22.43
C ARG A 265 3.81 11.67 -22.81
N GLY A 266 5.02 11.95 -22.34
CA GLY A 266 6.26 11.30 -22.80
C GLY A 266 6.93 10.47 -21.73
N PHE A 267 6.17 9.75 -20.89
CA PHE A 267 6.75 8.73 -20.02
C PHE A 267 7.44 7.67 -20.91
N PRO A 268 8.72 7.37 -20.67
CA PRO A 268 9.46 6.52 -21.59
C PRO A 268 9.04 5.06 -21.45
N SER A 269 8.89 4.37 -22.58
CA SER A 269 8.58 2.94 -22.63
C SER A 269 9.75 2.04 -22.23
N PHE A 270 10.95 2.60 -22.10
CA PHE A 270 12.17 1.91 -21.71
C PHE A 270 12.99 2.85 -20.82
N PRO A 271 13.78 2.36 -19.84
CA PRO A 271 14.66 3.20 -19.06
C PRO A 271 15.58 4.05 -19.97
N PRO A 272 15.73 5.36 -19.70
CA PRO A 272 16.48 6.26 -20.57
C PRO A 272 18.00 6.00 -20.58
N LEU A 273 18.50 5.22 -19.61
CA LEU A 273 19.90 4.84 -19.48
C LEU A 273 19.98 3.36 -19.09
N GLU A 274 20.72 2.60 -19.88
CA GLU A 274 20.96 1.17 -19.63
C GLU A 274 22.21 0.96 -18.79
N PHE A 275 22.09 0.12 -17.77
CA PHE A 275 23.19 -0.31 -16.91
C PHE A 275 22.84 -1.67 -16.29
N ASN A 276 23.74 -2.22 -15.47
CA ASN A 276 23.41 -3.42 -14.69
C ASN A 276 22.42 -3.05 -13.56
N TYR A 277 21.13 -3.14 -13.85
CA TYR A 277 20.04 -2.71 -12.96
C TYR A 277 20.02 -3.41 -11.59
N THR A 278 20.64 -4.58 -11.48
CA THR A 278 20.65 -5.42 -10.28
C THR A 278 22.06 -5.59 -9.70
N ALA A 279 22.98 -4.68 -10.02
CA ALA A 279 24.29 -4.65 -9.36
C ALA A 279 24.11 -4.26 -7.89
N ASP A 280 24.88 -4.89 -6.99
CA ASP A 280 24.82 -4.59 -5.55
C ASP A 280 25.20 -3.14 -5.23
N TYR A 281 26.06 -2.54 -6.06
CA TYR A 281 26.54 -1.18 -5.92
C TYR A 281 26.38 -0.44 -7.24
N LEU A 282 25.64 0.68 -7.18
CA LEU A 282 25.48 1.59 -8.30
C LEU A 282 26.27 2.88 -8.05
N PRO A 283 26.85 3.50 -9.10
CA PRO A 283 27.39 4.85 -9.01
C PRO A 283 26.32 5.86 -8.58
N LEU A 284 26.70 6.84 -7.76
CA LEU A 284 25.79 7.87 -7.22
C LEU A 284 25.08 8.66 -8.32
N GLU A 285 25.71 8.83 -9.48
CA GLU A 285 25.14 9.52 -10.64
C GLU A 285 23.89 8.79 -11.20
N LEU A 286 23.79 7.47 -11.00
CA LEU A 286 22.63 6.67 -11.38
C LEU A 286 21.52 6.71 -10.33
N GLU A 287 21.82 7.20 -9.12
CA GLU A 287 20.86 7.29 -8.02
C GLU A 287 20.06 8.59 -8.02
N ILE A 288 20.43 9.59 -8.85
CA ILE A 288 19.77 10.90 -8.92
C ILE A 288 18.78 10.94 -10.09
N PRO A 289 17.45 10.98 -9.84
CA PRO A 289 16.45 10.97 -10.87
C PRO A 289 16.11 12.37 -11.37
N LYS A 290 15.37 12.43 -12.48
CA LYS A 290 14.75 13.68 -12.94
C LYS A 290 13.39 13.84 -12.28
N LYS A 291 13.11 15.04 -11.78
CA LYS A 291 11.76 15.39 -11.32
C LYS A 291 10.82 15.62 -12.50
N GLY A 292 9.56 15.19 -12.39
CA GLY A 292 8.58 15.48 -13.42
C GLY A 292 7.16 14.98 -13.15
N HIS A 293 6.22 15.50 -13.94
CA HIS A 293 4.82 15.11 -14.00
C HIS A 293 4.53 14.27 -15.26
N LYS A 294 5.52 13.49 -15.71
CA LYS A 294 5.45 12.68 -16.93
C LYS A 294 5.28 11.23 -16.55
#